data_AF-A0A842X059-F1
#
_entry.id   AF-A0A842X059-F1
#
_cell.length_a   1.000
_cell.length_b   1.000
_cell.length_c   1.000
_cell.angle_alpha   90.00
_cell.angle_beta   90.00
_cell.angle_gamma   90.00
#
_symmetry.space_group_name_H-M   'P 1'
#
loop_
_entity.id
_entity.type
_entity.pdbx_description
1 polymer ?
#
loop_
_entity_poly.entity_id
_entity_poly.type
_entity_poly.pdbx_seq_one_letter_code
_entity_poly.pdbx_strand_id
1 'polypeptide(L)' 'MDYTVEVRVELKHGVLDAEGETVQKSLGLLGFNVDKVETVKVYKVMLKADSEEKALKTMKQACEKLLANPVIQDYSVKVV' A
#
# COMPACT_ATOMS: atom_id res chain seq x y z
N MET A 1 -6.68 14.28 -19.21
CA MET A 1 -7.68 14.23 -18.12
C MET A 1 -6.95 14.11 -16.80
N ASP A 2 -7.50 14.66 -15.73
CA ASP A 2 -6.95 14.50 -14.38
C ASP A 2 -7.51 13.22 -13.75
N TYR A 3 -6.64 12.41 -13.17
CA TYR A 3 -6.97 11.15 -12.50
C TYR A 3 -6.45 11.17 -11.07
N THR A 4 -7.23 10.58 -10.16
CA THR A 4 -6.75 10.23 -8.82
C THR A 4 -6.47 8.74 -8.79
N VAL A 5 -5.28 8.36 -8.37
CA VAL A 5 -4.85 6.96 -8.28
C VAL A 5 -4.43 6.66 -6.85
N GLU A 6 -4.92 5.54 -6.33
CA GLU A 6 -4.49 4.97 -5.06
C GLU A 6 -3.49 3.85 -5.33
N VAL A 7 -2.31 3.97 -4.71
CA VAL A 7 -1.30 2.92 -4.67
C VAL A 7 -1.22 2.38 -3.26
N ARG A 8 -1.57 1.12 -3.07
CA ARG A 8 -1.41 0.41 -1.80
C ARG A 8 -0.15 -0.44 -1.86
N VAL A 9 0.70 -0.33 -0.86
CA VAL A 9 1.95 -1.08 -0.69
C VAL A 9 1.90 -1.81 0.64
N GLU A 10 2.15 -3.12 0.62
CA GLU A 10 2.09 -3.98 1.80
C GLU A 10 3.23 -4.99 1.81
N LEU A 11 3.58 -5.51 2.99
CA LEU A 11 4.64 -6.51 3.12
C LEU A 11 4.20 -7.85 2.51
N LYS A 12 5.14 -8.54 1.87
CA LYS A 12 4.90 -9.90 1.34
C LYS A 12 4.62 -10.88 2.45
N HIS A 13 3.87 -11.94 2.13
CA HIS A 13 3.65 -13.04 3.06
C HIS A 13 4.97 -13.63 3.58
N GLY A 14 5.08 -13.81 4.89
CA GLY A 14 6.28 -14.31 5.56
C GLY A 14 7.32 -13.24 5.91
N VAL A 15 7.12 -11.98 5.49
CA VAL A 15 7.95 -10.86 5.97
C VAL A 15 7.38 -10.36 7.31
N LEU A 16 8.28 -10.18 8.29
CA LEU A 16 7.90 -9.70 9.62
C LEU A 16 7.42 -8.25 9.57
N ASP A 17 6.20 -8.01 10.05
CA ASP A 17 5.66 -6.68 10.31
C ASP A 17 5.77 -6.32 11.80
N ALA A 18 6.92 -5.80 12.19
CA ALA A 18 7.18 -5.42 13.59
C ALA A 18 6.25 -4.30 14.09
N GLU A 19 5.78 -3.43 13.20
CA GLU A 19 4.85 -2.35 13.54
C GLU A 19 3.45 -2.92 13.80
N GLY A 20 2.95 -3.77 12.91
CA GLY A 20 1.68 -4.47 13.06
C GLY A 20 1.60 -5.27 14.36
N GLU A 21 2.64 -6.04 14.68
CA GLU A 21 2.71 -6.79 15.95
C GLU A 21 2.66 -5.87 17.19
N THR A 22 3.34 -4.73 17.13
CA THR A 22 3.37 -3.77 18.25
C THR A 22 2.01 -3.14 18.46
N VAL A 23 1.33 -2.77 17.36
CA VAL A 23 -0.02 -2.22 17.40
C VAL A 23 -1.02 -3.26 17.92
N GLN A 24 -0.94 -4.50 17.44
CA GLN A 24 -1.81 -5.60 17.91
C GLN A 24 -1.69 -5.81 19.43
N LYS A 25 -0.47 -5.86 19.96
CA LYS A 25 -0.24 -5.96 21.41
C LYS A 25 -0.83 -4.77 22.16
N SER A 26 -0.64 -3.56 21.64
CA SER A 26 -1.17 -2.34 22.24
C SER A 26 -2.70 -2.33 22.28
N LEU A 27 -3.36 -2.79 21.21
CA LEU A 27 -4.82 -2.95 21.14
C LEU A 27 -5.31 -3.96 22.20
N GLY A 28 -4.60 -5.07 22.38
CA GLY A 28 -4.89 -6.06 23.43
C GLY A 28 -4.82 -5.47 24.84
N LEU A 29 -3.80 -4.66 25.13
CA LEU A 29 -3.66 -3.97 26.43
C LEU A 29 -4.80 -2.97 26.69
N LEU A 30 -5.39 -2.41 25.64
CA LEU A 30 -6.55 -1.52 25.72
C LEU A 30 -7.90 -2.27 25.78
N GLY A 31 -7.88 -3.61 25.78
CA GLY A 31 -9.07 -4.46 25.87
C GLY A 31 -9.73 -4.80 24.53
N PHE A 32 -9.10 -4.46 23.40
CA PHE A 32 -9.58 -4.88 22.08
C PHE A 32 -9.07 -6.28 21.74
N ASN A 33 -9.98 -7.18 21.36
CA ASN A 33 -9.63 -8.51 20.87
C ASN A 33 -9.57 -8.51 19.35
N VAL A 34 -8.37 -8.43 18.78
CA VAL A 34 -8.12 -8.45 17.32
C VAL A 34 -7.18 -9.60 16.97
N ASP A 35 -7.49 -10.33 15.91
CA ASP A 35 -6.72 -11.52 15.52
C ASP A 35 -5.39 -11.17 14.86
N LYS A 36 -5.35 -10.10 14.06
CA LYS A 36 -4.19 -9.68 13.28
C LYS A 36 -4.23 -8.18 12.98
N VAL A 37 -3.06 -7.54 13.01
CA VAL A 37 -2.85 -6.18 12.49
C VAL A 37 -1.77 -6.23 11.42
N GLU A 38 -2.01 -5.55 10.29
CA GLU A 38 -1.06 -5.41 9.20
C GLU A 38 -0.89 -3.93 8.85
N THR A 39 0.36 -3.51 8.70
CA THR A 39 0.73 -2.17 8.31
C THR A 39 0.74 -2.08 6.80
N VAL A 40 -0.06 -1.17 6.27
CA VAL A 40 -0.15 -0.90 4.83
C VAL A 40 0.13 0.57 4.57
N LYS A 41 0.84 0.86 3.50
CA LYS A 41 1.11 2.23 3.06
C LYS A 41 0.25 2.55 1.84
N VAL A 42 -0.46 3.67 1.89
CA VAL A 42 -1.31 4.12 0.79
C VAL A 42 -0.84 5.48 0.28
N TYR A 43 -0.54 5.57 -1.01
CA TYR A 43 -0.28 6.83 -1.71
C TYR A 43 -1.51 7.21 -2.50
N LYS A 44 -2.01 8.44 -2.30
CA LYS A 44 -3.03 9.05 -3.14
C LYS A 44 -2.36 10.05 -4.07
N VAL A 45 -2.39 9.78 -5.36
CA VAL A 45 -1.64 10.52 -6.37
C VAL A 45 -2.60 11.12 -7.39
N MET A 46 -2.48 12.42 -7.62
CA MET A 46 -3.17 13.11 -8.70
C MET A 46 -2.22 13.27 -9.89
N LEU A 47 -2.63 12.83 -11.07
CA LEU A 47 -1.83 12.95 -12.29
C LEU A 47 -2.68 13.21 -13.53
N LYS A 48 -2.08 13.84 -14.53
CA LYS A 48 -2.68 14.00 -15.86
C LYS A 48 -2.28 12.84 -16.75
N ALA A 49 -3.26 12.24 -17.43
CA ALA A 49 -3.04 11.20 -18.42
C ALA A 49 -4.06 11.29 -19.56
N ASP A 50 -3.76 10.62 -20.69
CA ASP A 50 -4.68 10.58 -21.83
C ASP A 50 -5.79 9.55 -21.65
N SER A 51 -5.59 8.57 -20.77
CA SER A 51 -6.57 7.55 -20.41
C SER A 51 -6.30 7.00 -19.01
N GLU A 52 -7.30 6.35 -18.43
CA GLU A 52 -7.19 5.61 -17.18
C GLU A 52 -6.06 4.56 -17.25
N GLU A 53 -6.01 3.80 -18.35
CA GLU A 53 -4.97 2.79 -18.57
C GLU A 53 -3.56 3.39 -18.55
N LYS A 54 -3.37 4.57 -19.16
CA LYS A 54 -2.08 5.28 -19.09
C LYS A 54 -1.77 5.75 -17.67
N ALA A 55 -2.75 6.26 -16.93
CA ALA A 55 -2.55 6.64 -15.53
C ALA A 55 -2.11 5.45 -14.68
N LEU A 56 -2.77 4.30 -14.82
CA LEU A 56 -2.42 3.05 -14.15
C LEU A 56 -1.02 2.57 -14.54
N LYS A 57 -0.67 2.60 -15.83
CA LYS A 57 0.65 2.20 -16.32
C LYS A 57 1.76 3.08 -15.75
N THR A 58 1.56 4.40 -15.72
CA THR A 58 2.50 5.34 -15.12
C THR A 58 2.70 5.05 -13.63
N MET A 59 1.62 4.78 -12.89
CA MET A 59 1.71 4.49 -11.46
C MET A 59 2.35 3.13 -11.17
N LYS A 60 2.12 2.11 -12.00
CA LYS A 60 2.86 0.83 -11.90
C LYS A 60 4.37 1.02 -12.07
N GLN A 61 4.79 1.81 -13.06
CA GLN A 61 6.21 2.14 -13.24
C GLN A 61 6.80 2.91 -12.05
N ALA A 62 6.02 3.80 -11.42
CA ALA A 62 6.44 4.49 -10.21
C ALA A 62 6.61 3.51 -9.02
N CYS A 63 5.76 2.49 -8.92
CA CYS A 63 5.89 1.44 -7.90
C CYS A 63 7.19 0.64 -8.06
N GLU A 64 7.47 0.18 -9.28
CA GLU A 64 8.67 -0.60 -9.59
C GLU A 64 9.98 0.17 -9.35
N LYS A 65 9.96 1.49 -9.55
CA LYS A 65 11.15 2.34 -9.44
C LYS A 65 11.37 2.91 -8.04
N LEU A 66 10.31 3.11 -7.26
CA LEU A 66 10.40 3.90 -6.03
C LEU A 66 9.42 3.49 -4.93
N LEU A 67 8.13 3.36 -5.24
CA LEU A 67 7.12 3.33 -4.18
C LEU A 67 7.07 2.00 -3.42
N ALA A 68 7.53 0.91 -4.03
CA ALA A 68 7.58 -0.41 -3.45
C ALA A 68 8.98 -1.04 -3.57
N ASN A 69 9.40 -1.76 -2.53
CA ASN A 69 10.57 -2.63 -2.61
C ASN A 69 10.14 -4.04 -3.08
N PRO A 70 10.41 -4.45 -4.33
CA PRO A 70 9.89 -5.69 -4.90
C PRO A 70 10.40 -6.97 -4.19
N VAL A 71 11.46 -6.88 -3.39
CA VAL A 71 11.99 -8.03 -2.64
C VAL A 71 11.07 -8.38 -1.47
N ILE A 72 10.51 -7.38 -0.78
CA ILE A 72 9.80 -7.57 0.49
C ILE A 72 8.37 -7.02 0.50
N GLN A 73 7.95 -6.29 -0.53
CA GLN A 73 6.64 -5.67 -0.62
C GLN A 73 5.90 -6.06 -1.91
N ASP A 74 4.59 -6.20 -1.78
CA ASP A 74 3.63 -6.23 -2.87
C ASP A 74 2.94 -4.87 -2.99
N TYR A 75 2.38 -4.58 -4.17
CA TYR A 75 1.62 -3.35 -4.38
C TYR A 75 0.39 -3.58 -5.28
N SER A 76 -0.61 -2.73 -5.10
CA SER A 76 -1.78 -2.64 -5.98
C SER A 76 -2.05 -1.19 -6.36
N VAL A 77 -2.59 -0.99 -7.57
CA VAL A 77 -2.84 0.34 -8.15
C VAL A 77 -4.27 0.36 -8.68
N LYS A 78 -5.06 1.36 -8.28
CA LYS A 78 -6.43 1.57 -8.77
C LYS A 78 -6.73 3.05 -8.96
N VAL A 79 -7.55 3.38 -9.95
CA VAL A 79 -8.10 4.74 -10.09
C VAL A 79 -9.27 4.89 -9.11
N VAL A 80 -9.42 6.10 -8.56
CA VAL A 80 -10.40 6.47 -7.53
C VAL A 80 -11.31 7.60 -8.01
#